data_AF-A0A6I9NB38-F1
#
_entry.id   AF-A0A6I9NB38-F1
#
_cell.length_a   1.000
_cell.length_b   1.000
_cell.length_c   1.000
_cell.angle_alpha   90.00
_cell.angle_beta   90.00
_cell.angle_gamma   90.00
#
_symmetry.space_group_name_H-M   'P 1'
#
loop_
_entity.id
_entity.type
_entity.pdbx_description
1 polymer ?
#
loop_
_entity_poly.entity_id
_entity_poly.type
_entity_poly.pdbx_seq_one_letter_code
_entity_poly.pdbx_strand_id
1 'polypeptide(L)'
;CPLGGSVLIKHQTHVPFIFLLHLFSLQACTWGVAYEVADSQMEDSLQYLEKREVVMGGYKTEMVEFIPKEEGHGALLAMVYIATPDNPMYLGLASEEVIAARIAICRGNTGHNIEYLFRLAEFMRLYCPEVKDEHLFSIEAALLNIFHNCEGIRPPDQKYFLRRAT
;
A
#
# COMPACT_ATOMS: atom_id res chain seq x y z
N CYS A 1 5.41 0.57 27.42
CA CYS A 1 4.66 1.21 26.33
C CYS A 1 5.64 1.75 25.30
N PRO A 2 5.94 1.03 24.22
CA PRO A 2 6.69 1.56 23.09
C PRO A 2 5.79 1.66 21.86
N LEU A 3 6.00 2.73 21.12
CA LEU A 3 5.13 3.24 20.08
C LEU A 3 5.37 2.44 18.80
N GLY A 4 4.35 1.70 18.39
CA GLY A 4 4.34 0.93 17.16
C GLY A 4 4.38 1.86 15.95
N GLY A 5 5.52 1.85 15.26
CA GLY A 5 5.61 2.25 13.87
C GLY A 5 5.56 0.99 13.00
N SER A 6 4.98 1.13 11.81
CA SER A 6 4.85 -0.01 10.90
C SER A 6 5.19 0.38 9.48
N VAL A 7 5.84 -0.55 8.80
CA VAL A 7 6.59 -0.37 7.56
C VAL A 7 5.94 -1.15 6.44
N LEU A 8 5.64 -0.45 5.34
CA LEU A 8 5.25 -1.07 4.08
C LEU A 8 6.41 -0.97 3.09
N ILE A 9 7.12 -2.07 2.83
CA ILE A 9 7.99 -2.18 1.66
C ILE A 9 7.15 -2.80 0.54
N LYS A 10 6.77 -1.98 -0.45
CA LYS A 10 6.01 -2.42 -1.61
C LYS A 10 6.89 -3.03 -2.68
N HIS A 11 6.58 -4.27 -3.05
CA HIS A 11 6.95 -4.85 -4.34
C HIS A 11 6.13 -4.19 -5.48
N GLN A 12 6.85 -3.64 -6.46
CA GLN A 12 6.45 -3.25 -7.82
C GLN A 12 5.28 -2.27 -8.03
N THR A 13 5.50 -1.36 -8.99
CA THR A 13 4.59 -0.56 -9.82
C THR A 13 4.71 0.98 -9.77
N HIS A 14 5.12 1.57 -10.91
CA HIS A 14 5.24 3.00 -11.20
C HIS A 14 3.87 3.60 -11.57
N VAL A 15 3.10 4.03 -10.57
CA VAL A 15 1.87 4.82 -10.74
C VAL A 15 1.84 5.89 -9.65
N PRO A 16 1.32 7.10 -9.89
CA PRO A 16 0.91 7.98 -8.80
C PRO A 16 -0.28 7.30 -8.10
N PHE A 17 0.01 6.45 -7.12
CA PHE A 17 -1.01 5.92 -6.23
C PHE A 17 -1.54 7.04 -5.36
N ILE A 18 -2.85 6.98 -5.07
CA ILE A 18 -3.34 7.48 -3.79
C ILE A 18 -2.65 6.58 -2.76
N PHE A 19 -1.60 7.09 -2.14
CA PHE A 19 -1.09 6.47 -0.92
C PHE A 19 -2.25 6.51 0.08
N LEU A 20 -2.53 5.37 0.72
CA LEU A 20 -3.07 5.42 2.07
C LEU A 20 -1.99 6.12 2.91
N LEU A 21 -2.00 7.44 2.82
CA LEU A 21 -1.24 8.34 3.66
C LEU A 21 -1.92 8.25 5.01
N HIS A 22 -1.43 7.35 5.85
CA HIS A 22 -1.72 7.48 7.26
C HIS A 22 -1.00 8.75 7.71
N LEU A 23 -1.74 9.85 7.77
CA LEU A 23 -1.32 11.08 8.41
C LEU A 23 -0.80 10.69 9.79
N PHE A 24 0.42 11.14 10.13
CA PHE A 24 1.05 10.94 11.43
C PHE A 24 0.03 11.05 12.56
N SER A 25 -0.41 9.91 13.07
CA SER A 25 -1.20 9.80 14.29
C SER A 25 -0.31 9.07 15.28
N LEU A 26 -0.10 9.67 16.44
CA LEU A 26 0.74 9.13 17.52
C LEU A 26 0.21 7.78 18.08
N GLN A 27 -0.97 7.34 17.63
CA GLN A 27 -1.60 6.07 17.99
C GLN A 27 -1.84 5.15 16.78
N ALA A 28 -1.46 5.55 15.57
CA ALA A 28 -1.68 4.74 14.39
C ALA A 28 -0.61 3.66 14.24
N CYS A 29 -1.07 2.45 13.91
CA CYS A 29 -0.25 1.31 13.57
C CYS A 29 -0.65 0.85 12.16
N THR A 30 0.32 0.76 11.26
CA THR A 30 0.13 0.16 9.92
C THR A 30 0.48 -1.33 10.00
N TRP A 31 0.17 -2.15 9.00
CA TRP A 31 0.71 -3.51 8.94
C TRP A 31 1.32 -3.75 7.58
N GLY A 32 2.37 -4.58 7.53
CA GLY A 32 3.15 -4.77 6.32
C GLY A 32 4.23 -5.84 6.49
N VAL A 33 5.10 -5.91 5.50
CA VAL A 33 6.22 -6.85 5.44
C VAL A 33 7.52 -6.07 5.36
N ALA A 34 8.48 -6.48 6.18
CA ALA A 34 9.87 -6.08 6.04
C ALA A 34 10.62 -7.16 5.24
N TYR A 35 11.44 -6.73 4.28
CA TYR A 35 12.28 -7.61 3.49
C TYR A 35 13.74 -7.36 3.85
N GLU A 36 14.47 -8.45 4.11
CA GLU A 36 15.91 -8.42 4.20
C GLU A 36 16.50 -8.56 2.80
N VAL A 37 17.45 -7.68 2.48
CA VAL A 37 18.18 -7.71 1.20
C VAL A 37 19.56 -8.27 1.47
N ALA A 38 19.94 -9.31 0.74
CA ALA A 38 21.28 -9.88 0.84
C ALA A 38 22.34 -8.83 0.47
N ASP A 39 23.48 -8.85 1.17
CA ASP A 39 24.58 -7.88 0.96
C ASP A 39 25.01 -7.76 -0.51
N SER A 40 25.02 -8.88 -1.23
CA SER A 40 25.40 -8.93 -2.65
C SER A 40 24.43 -8.21 -3.60
N GLN A 41 23.20 -7.93 -3.15
CA GLN A 41 22.15 -7.27 -3.93
C GLN A 41 21.78 -5.90 -3.37
N MET A 42 22.40 -5.49 -2.26
CA MET A 42 22.01 -4.30 -1.50
C MET A 42 22.12 -3.03 -2.33
N GLU A 43 23.27 -2.80 -2.98
CA GLU A 43 23.51 -1.59 -3.76
C GLU A 43 22.54 -1.45 -4.95
N ASP A 44 22.39 -2.50 -5.75
CA ASP A 44 21.46 -2.53 -6.88
C ASP A 44 20.00 -2.32 -6.44
N SER A 45 19.61 -2.95 -5.32
CA SER A 45 18.25 -2.84 -4.78
C SER A 45 17.96 -1.42 -4.27
N LEU A 46 18.90 -0.84 -3.53
CA LEU A 46 18.77 0.53 -3.01
C LEU A 46 18.72 1.55 -4.16
N GLN A 47 19.59 1.42 -5.15
CA GLN A 47 19.60 2.30 -6.32
C GLN A 47 18.29 2.22 -7.11
N TYR A 48 17.77 1.00 -7.32
CA TYR A 48 16.49 0.79 -7.98
C TYR A 48 15.35 1.45 -7.21
N LEU A 49 15.27 1.22 -5.90
CA LEU A 49 14.21 1.75 -5.04
C LEU A 49 14.30 3.27 -4.90
N GLU A 50 15.49 3.85 -4.77
CA GLU A 50 15.69 5.30 -4.70
C GLU A 50 15.22 5.99 -5.98
N LYS A 51 15.60 5.45 -7.15
CA LYS A 51 15.12 5.98 -8.44
C LYS A 51 13.59 5.93 -8.52
N ARG A 52 12.99 4.83 -8.11
CA ARG A 52 11.55 4.62 -8.26
C ARG A 52 10.73 5.41 -7.25
N GLU A 53 11.06 5.32 -5.97
CA GLU A 53 10.25 5.90 -4.91
C GLU A 53 10.66 7.35 -4.62
N VAL A 54 11.95 7.69 -4.60
CA VAL A 54 12.36 9.08 -4.30
C VAL A 54 12.30 9.95 -5.56
N VAL A 55 13.03 9.58 -6.61
CA VAL A 55 13.18 10.44 -7.80
C VAL A 55 11.88 10.53 -8.62
N MET A 56 11.22 9.39 -8.86
CA MET A 56 9.95 9.38 -9.62
C MET A 56 8.72 9.56 -8.74
N GLY A 57 8.77 9.08 -7.49
CA GLY A 57 7.64 9.08 -6.58
C GLY A 57 7.58 10.26 -5.61
N GLY A 58 8.67 11.03 -5.45
CA GLY A 58 8.73 12.17 -4.52
C GLY A 58 8.57 11.79 -3.03
N TYR A 59 8.85 10.55 -2.65
CA TYR A 59 8.76 10.11 -1.26
C TYR A 59 10.02 10.47 -0.50
N LYS A 60 9.90 10.57 0.82
CA LYS A 60 11.03 10.72 1.74
C LYS A 60 11.43 9.35 2.29
N THR A 61 12.72 9.14 2.50
CA THR A 61 13.25 7.92 3.11
C THR A 61 13.41 8.14 4.61
N GLU A 62 12.88 7.25 5.43
CA GLU A 62 13.02 7.28 6.89
C GLU A 62 13.45 5.91 7.43
N MET A 63 14.15 5.90 8.56
CA MET A 63 14.43 4.68 9.33
C MET A 63 13.47 4.62 10.50
N VAL A 64 12.76 3.50 10.63
CA VAL A 64 11.79 3.29 11.71
C VAL A 64 11.97 1.94 12.37
N GLU A 65 11.42 1.81 13.57
CA GLU A 65 11.31 0.51 14.24
C GLU A 65 10.20 -0.32 13.60
N PHE A 66 10.52 -1.55 13.22
CA PHE A 66 9.62 -2.60 12.76
C PHE A 66 9.49 -3.65 13.86
N ILE A 67 8.26 -3.99 14.23
CA ILE A 67 7.98 -5.00 15.25
C ILE A 67 7.48 -6.25 14.55
N PRO A 68 8.25 -7.36 14.52
CA PRO A 68 7.81 -8.60 13.92
C PRO A 68 6.56 -9.14 14.61
N LYS A 69 5.66 -9.76 13.83
CA LYS A 69 4.45 -10.42 14.36
C LYS A 69 4.79 -11.65 15.20
N GLU A 70 5.88 -12.35 14.86
CA GLU A 70 6.32 -13.55 15.56
C GLU A 70 6.86 -13.23 16.95
N GLU A 71 6.33 -13.91 17.97
CA GLU A 71 6.81 -13.76 19.35
C GLU A 71 8.30 -14.12 19.47
N GLY A 72 9.01 -13.40 20.35
CA GLY A 72 10.42 -13.67 20.65
C GLY A 72 11.42 -12.88 19.81
N HIS A 73 10.98 -12.14 18.81
CA HIS A 73 11.84 -11.22 18.07
C HIS A 73 11.76 -9.80 18.64
N GLY A 74 12.93 -9.15 18.77
CA GLY A 74 13.01 -7.73 19.14
C GLY A 74 12.58 -6.81 17.99
N ALA A 75 12.42 -5.52 18.29
CA ALA A 75 12.24 -4.52 17.25
C ALA A 75 13.48 -4.47 16.34
N LEU A 76 13.24 -4.32 15.04
CA LEU A 76 14.26 -4.22 13.99
C LEU A 76 14.24 -2.81 13.40
N LEU A 77 15.38 -2.30 12.93
CA LEU A 77 15.39 -1.08 12.13
C LEU A 77 15.10 -1.41 10.67
N ALA A 78 14.14 -0.70 10.08
CA ALA A 78 13.75 -0.87 8.69
C ALA A 78 13.66 0.49 7.99
N MET A 79 14.06 0.50 6.72
CA MET A 79 13.96 1.66 5.85
C MET A 79 12.57 1.72 5.20
N VAL A 80 11.97 2.90 5.17
CA VAL A 80 10.66 3.16 4.54
C VAL A 80 10.67 4.36 3.62
N TYR A 81 9.83 4.29 2.60
CA TYR A 81 9.51 5.41 1.72
C TYR A 81 8.13 5.96 2.07
N ILE A 82 8.09 7.19 2.57
CA ILE A 82 6.88 7.84 3.09
C ILE A 82 6.50 9.01 2.18
N ALA A 83 5.27 8.99 1.69
CA ALA A 83 4.69 10.15 1.04
C ALA A 83 4.38 11.18 2.14
N THR A 84 4.75 12.44 1.93
CA THR A 84 4.45 13.53 2.86
C THR A 84 3.50 14.52 2.20
N PRO A 85 2.80 15.38 2.97
CA PRO A 85 1.95 16.42 2.39
C PRO A 85 2.68 17.37 1.43
N ASP A 86 4.01 17.50 1.57
CA ASP A 86 4.86 18.31 0.68
C ASP A 86 5.10 17.63 -0.68
N ASN A 87 4.73 16.35 -0.86
CA ASN A 87 4.91 15.64 -2.12
C ASN A 87 4.01 16.29 -3.19
N PRO A 88 4.56 16.73 -4.34
CA PRO A 88 3.77 17.38 -5.40
C PRO A 88 2.68 16.49 -6.00
N MET A 89 2.76 15.17 -5.81
CA MET A 89 1.74 14.21 -6.22
C MET A 89 0.68 13.93 -5.14
N TYR A 90 0.80 14.54 -3.95
CA TYR A 90 -0.23 14.46 -2.93
C TYR A 90 -1.48 15.21 -3.37
N LEU A 91 -2.59 14.48 -3.52
CA LEU A 91 -3.87 15.04 -3.96
C LEU A 91 -4.69 15.64 -2.82
N GLY A 92 -4.15 15.68 -1.60
CA GLY A 92 -4.86 16.09 -0.40
C GLY A 92 -5.68 14.97 0.22
N LEU A 93 -6.35 15.31 1.32
CA LEU A 93 -7.37 14.46 1.93
C LEU A 93 -8.59 14.39 1.01
N ALA A 94 -9.16 13.20 0.88
CA ALA A 94 -10.34 12.94 0.09
C ALA A 94 -11.20 11.89 0.80
N SER A 95 -12.52 11.92 0.55
CA SER A 95 -13.39 10.86 1.04
C SER A 95 -13.10 9.55 0.32
N GLU A 96 -13.47 8.44 0.94
CA GLU A 96 -13.29 7.10 0.40
C GLU A 96 -13.98 6.93 -0.95
N GLU A 97 -15.11 7.59 -1.19
CA GLU A 97 -15.81 7.57 -2.48
C GLU A 97 -15.03 8.30 -3.58
N VAL A 98 -14.42 9.44 -3.26
CA VAL A 98 -13.57 10.19 -4.21
C VAL A 98 -12.33 9.39 -4.55
N ILE A 99 -11.71 8.76 -3.53
CA ILE A 99 -10.56 7.87 -3.71
C ILE A 99 -10.95 6.67 -4.60
N ALA A 100 -12.07 6.00 -4.29
CA ALA A 100 -12.57 4.87 -5.06
C ALA A 100 -12.89 5.23 -6.51
N ALA A 101 -13.57 6.35 -6.75
CA ALA A 101 -13.86 6.84 -8.11
C ALA A 101 -12.58 7.10 -8.92
N ARG A 102 -11.53 7.63 -8.27
CA ARG A 102 -10.23 7.81 -8.91
C ARG A 102 -9.55 6.48 -9.21
N ILE A 103 -9.55 5.55 -8.25
CA ILE A 103 -8.99 4.20 -8.44
C ILE A 103 -9.68 3.49 -9.61
N ALA A 104 -11.01 3.62 -9.73
CA ALA A 104 -11.80 2.98 -10.79
C ALA A 104 -11.33 3.34 -12.21
N ILE A 105 -10.89 4.58 -12.43
CA ILE A 105 -10.52 5.09 -13.77
C ILE A 105 -9.01 5.12 -14.03
N CYS A 106 -8.18 5.02 -13.00
CA CYS A 106 -6.72 5.15 -13.14
C CYS A 106 -6.05 3.84 -13.59
N ARG A 107 -5.11 3.98 -14.54
CA ARG A 107 -4.24 2.91 -15.03
C ARG A 107 -2.82 3.44 -15.22
N GLY A 108 -1.83 2.68 -14.78
CA GLY A 108 -0.42 2.95 -15.03
C GLY A 108 0.21 1.96 -16.01
N ASN A 109 1.52 2.08 -16.19
CA ASN A 109 2.30 1.18 -17.07
C ASN A 109 2.23 -0.30 -16.65
N THR A 110 1.78 -0.56 -15.43
CA THR A 110 1.83 -1.84 -14.77
C THR A 110 0.44 -2.44 -14.49
N GLY A 111 -0.62 -1.81 -14.99
CA GLY A 111 -1.99 -2.30 -14.82
C GLY A 111 -2.94 -1.27 -14.24
N HIS A 112 -4.18 -1.71 -14.00
CA HIS A 112 -5.24 -0.90 -13.43
C HIS A 112 -5.04 -0.70 -11.92
N ASN A 113 -5.34 0.50 -11.42
CA ASN A 113 -5.20 0.81 -9.99
C ASN A 113 -6.14 -0.04 -9.11
N ILE A 114 -7.27 -0.48 -9.68
CA ILE A 114 -8.21 -1.44 -9.06
C ILE A 114 -7.51 -2.75 -8.64
N GLU A 115 -6.65 -3.29 -9.51
CA GLU A 115 -5.96 -4.57 -9.23
C GLU A 115 -5.05 -4.43 -8.01
N TYR A 116 -4.40 -3.29 -7.88
CA TYR A 116 -3.55 -3.00 -6.73
C TYR A 116 -4.37 -2.95 -5.44
N LEU A 117 -5.51 -2.24 -5.43
CA LEU A 117 -6.36 -2.13 -4.24
C LEU A 117 -6.80 -3.51 -3.76
N PHE A 118 -7.31 -4.36 -4.66
CA PHE A 118 -7.77 -5.70 -4.30
C PHE A 118 -6.63 -6.61 -3.83
N ARG A 119 -5.46 -6.55 -4.47
CA ARG A 119 -4.27 -7.30 -4.01
C ARG A 119 -3.82 -6.89 -2.61
N LEU A 120 -3.88 -5.59 -2.29
CA LEU A 120 -3.56 -5.11 -0.95
C LEU A 120 -4.61 -5.57 0.07
N ALA A 121 -5.90 -5.45 -0.25
CA ALA A 121 -6.97 -5.90 0.65
C ALA A 121 -6.95 -7.43 0.87
N GLU A 122 -6.61 -8.20 -0.16
CA GLU A 122 -6.38 -9.64 -0.06
C GLU A 122 -5.15 -9.95 0.81
N PHE A 123 -4.03 -9.27 0.59
CA PHE A 123 -2.83 -9.41 1.42
C PHE A 123 -3.17 -9.21 2.90
N MET A 124 -3.89 -8.13 3.24
CA MET A 124 -4.30 -7.85 4.62
C MET A 124 -5.16 -8.97 5.19
N ARG A 125 -6.13 -9.48 4.41
CA ARG A 125 -6.99 -10.60 4.85
C ARG A 125 -6.23 -11.92 5.05
N LEU A 126 -5.20 -12.19 4.25
CA LEU A 126 -4.44 -13.45 4.31
C LEU A 126 -3.35 -13.44 5.38
N TYR A 127 -2.58 -12.35 5.49
CA TYR A 127 -1.38 -12.29 6.32
C TYR A 127 -1.60 -11.57 7.66
N CYS A 128 -2.61 -10.70 7.73
CA CYS A 128 -2.95 -9.90 8.91
C CYS A 128 -4.45 -10.01 9.25
N PRO A 129 -5.05 -11.21 9.37
CA PRO A 129 -6.49 -11.39 9.53
C PRO A 129 -7.07 -10.76 10.80
N GLU A 130 -6.25 -10.57 11.83
CA GLU A 130 -6.62 -9.90 13.08
C GLU A 130 -6.69 -8.37 12.96
N VAL A 131 -6.19 -7.80 11.86
CA VAL A 131 -6.09 -6.36 11.64
C VAL A 131 -7.24 -5.88 10.77
N LYS A 132 -7.92 -4.84 11.24
CA LYS A 132 -8.95 -4.14 10.47
C LYS A 132 -8.43 -2.77 10.06
N ASP A 133 -7.96 -2.67 8.83
CA ASP A 133 -7.70 -1.38 8.19
C ASP A 133 -9.02 -0.80 7.67
N GLU A 134 -9.70 -0.03 8.53
CA GLU A 134 -11.03 0.53 8.23
C GLU A 134 -11.01 1.40 6.97
N HIS A 135 -9.95 2.18 6.76
CA HIS A 135 -9.86 3.07 5.61
C HIS A 135 -9.68 2.27 4.30
N LEU A 136 -8.77 1.29 4.28
CA LEU A 136 -8.56 0.43 3.12
C LEU A 136 -9.85 -0.32 2.72
N PHE A 137 -10.52 -0.94 3.68
CA PHE A 137 -11.74 -1.71 3.41
C PHE A 137 -12.94 -0.82 3.07
N SER A 138 -12.99 0.42 3.57
CA SER A 138 -14.01 1.40 3.17
C SER A 138 -13.82 1.87 1.73
N ILE A 139 -12.58 2.10 1.28
CA ILE A 139 -12.27 2.39 -0.12
C ILE A 139 -12.65 1.19 -1.02
N GLU A 140 -12.31 -0.04 -0.60
CA GLU A 140 -12.71 -1.26 -1.31
C GLU A 140 -14.23 -1.36 -1.45
N ALA A 141 -14.98 -1.16 -0.36
CA ALA A 141 -16.44 -1.19 -0.39
C ALA A 141 -17.02 -0.10 -1.29
N ALA A 142 -16.50 1.14 -1.21
CA ALA A 142 -16.91 2.24 -2.08
C ALA A 142 -16.65 1.92 -3.55
N LEU A 143 -15.52 1.28 -3.88
CA LEU A 143 -15.19 0.86 -5.24
C LEU A 143 -16.15 -0.22 -5.74
N LEU A 144 -16.45 -1.24 -4.91
CA LEU A 144 -17.43 -2.27 -5.25
C LEU A 144 -18.82 -1.68 -5.47
N ASN A 145 -19.23 -0.67 -4.69
CA ASN A 145 -20.48 0.04 -4.89
C ASN A 145 -20.54 0.79 -6.22
N ILE A 146 -19.43 1.40 -6.66
CA ILE A 146 -19.34 2.03 -7.98
C ILE A 146 -19.64 0.99 -9.06
N PHE A 147 -19.01 -0.20 -8.97
CA PHE A 147 -19.30 -1.27 -9.90
C PHE A 147 -20.75 -1.71 -9.76
N HIS A 148 -21.25 -2.13 -8.60
CA HIS A 148 -22.65 -2.54 -8.43
C HIS A 148 -23.68 -1.55 -8.98
N ASN A 149 -23.42 -0.24 -8.89
CA ASN A 149 -24.28 0.80 -9.45
C ASN A 149 -24.10 1.01 -10.97
N CYS A 150 -22.95 0.66 -11.54
CA CYS A 150 -22.70 0.61 -12.98
C CYS A 150 -23.12 -0.73 -13.61
N GLU A 151 -23.43 -1.73 -12.79
CA GLU A 151 -23.46 -3.14 -13.17
C GLU A 151 -24.90 -3.67 -13.23
N GLY A 152 -25.53 -3.45 -14.39
CA GLY A 152 -26.04 -4.59 -15.18
C GLY A 152 -24.92 -5.37 -15.89
N ILE A 153 -23.68 -4.96 -15.72
CA ILE A 153 -22.47 -5.77 -15.93
C ILE A 153 -22.36 -6.70 -14.66
N ARG A 154 -21.50 -7.74 -14.59
CA ARG A 154 -21.16 -8.38 -13.29
C ARG A 154 -19.71 -8.05 -12.90
N PRO A 155 -19.42 -7.71 -11.62
CA PRO A 155 -18.04 -7.60 -11.18
C PRO A 155 -17.35 -8.88 -11.65
N PRO A 156 -16.19 -8.79 -12.32
CA PRO A 156 -15.46 -9.98 -12.68
C PRO A 156 -15.36 -10.80 -11.39
N ASP A 157 -15.79 -12.07 -11.45
CA ASP A 157 -15.74 -12.97 -10.28
C ASP A 157 -14.44 -12.68 -9.55
N GLN A 158 -14.45 -12.58 -8.23
CA GLN A 158 -13.23 -12.33 -7.45
C GLN A 158 -12.11 -13.32 -7.84
N LYS A 159 -12.50 -14.50 -8.33
CA LYS A 159 -11.68 -15.55 -8.97
C LYS A 159 -10.98 -15.17 -10.27
N TYR A 160 -11.50 -14.23 -11.05
CA TYR A 160 -10.93 -13.75 -12.31
C TYR A 160 -9.63 -12.97 -12.07
N PHE A 161 -9.58 -12.15 -11.03
CA PHE A 161 -8.34 -11.47 -10.61
C PHE A 161 -7.33 -12.45 -9.99
N LEU A 162 -7.80 -13.50 -9.32
CA LEU A 162 -6.96 -14.55 -8.72
C LEU A 162 -6.18 -15.41 -9.74
N ARG A 163 -6.66 -15.55 -10.98
CA ARG A 163 -6.04 -16.43 -11.99
C ARG A 163 -4.84 -15.84 -12.73
N ARG A 164 -4.52 -14.55 -12.55
CA ARG A 164 -3.37 -13.88 -13.20
C ARG A 164 -2.19 -13.63 -12.23
N ALA A 165 -2.21 -14.25 -11.06
CA ALA A 165 -1.16 -14.13 -10.03
C ALA A 165 -0.28 -15.39 -9.90
N THR A 166 -0.16 -16.19 -10.98
CA THR A 166 0.83 -17.27 -11.11
C THR A 166 1.87 -16.90 -12.14
#